data_AF-A0A176YAL4-F1
#
_entry.id   AF-A0A176YAL4-F1
#
_cell.length_a   1.000
_cell.length_b   1.000
_cell.length_c   1.000
_cell.angle_alpha   90.00
_cell.angle_beta   90.00
_cell.angle_gamma   90.00
#
_symmetry.space_group_name_H-M   'P 1'
#
loop_
_entity.id
_entity.type
_entity.pdbx_description
1 polymer ?
#
loop_
_entity_poly.entity_id
_entity_poly.type
_entity_poly.pdbx_seq_one_letter_code
_entity_poly.pdbx_strand_id
1 'polypeptide(L)'
;MTVAAAALMCLMQASAQEPRGGPWAKREPFKPDPTKIVVPPGYKVGVFAAGLDTPSSATVDKDGNLWVAISGVLLGSPEADKIDPPHVKIFDKDGKLLREVGKGTFKTVMNEIGYCAENGKTYIPEYGEKIWEMDGVNGELKLIIKDLPIGDHRNGGITCKDGYIYFALGFPSNSGFADPDNHGWTDIPNDPFWVKHQDGHGTTPHDPVCRDIVHTGLNVKSSDGRMTGALLPVGVPAKPGMVVKAQVPCGGSIMRVKMSDAGTDGIYPHEKMEVYAMGFRNQSGVAFGPPGTKWENALAVADNGANDLGHRRIANGAEKLFIVTEKGQDAGFPDKEGMGFVSNKRFGWEVFRGNAVDRPYPQLYVGDKPFMPKMPPYRFQFHVDGVRGVPLIAANQNPNGYINPVLEWDTNNPIDGIAWSVRGFGADNTLFGAVYGILDTGPESLIPTWPVVLRIDFLEPTGVKWSQFAHNIEPGPNAYQKSENRGGLERPNKVIFANDGRTMYVVDYGEVFADFYKAPSFYTVPKSGVIWTISYEGPRATH
;
A
#
# COMPACT_ATOMS: atom_id res chain seq x y z
N MET A 1 16.41 40.31 -47.23
CA MET A 1 15.59 41.29 -46.47
C MET A 1 14.19 40.71 -46.33
N THR A 2 13.87 40.29 -45.12
CA THR A 2 12.53 40.23 -44.49
C THR A 2 11.29 40.06 -45.36
N VAL A 3 10.67 38.87 -45.28
CA VAL A 3 9.21 38.75 -45.22
C VAL A 3 8.89 37.82 -44.04
N ALA A 4 8.36 38.42 -42.97
CA ALA A 4 7.91 37.73 -41.77
C ALA A 4 6.51 37.16 -42.04
N ALA A 5 6.38 35.83 -41.97
CA ALA A 5 5.09 35.15 -41.96
C ALA A 5 4.61 35.04 -40.52
N ALA A 6 3.47 35.67 -40.22
CA ALA A 6 2.71 35.47 -39.01
C ALA A 6 2.16 34.03 -39.01
N ALA A 7 2.76 33.15 -38.20
CA ALA A 7 2.21 31.85 -37.86
C ALA A 7 1.48 31.97 -36.52
N LEU A 8 0.16 31.83 -36.60
CA LEU A 8 -0.76 31.71 -35.49
C LEU A 8 -0.31 30.54 -34.59
N MET A 9 0.28 30.84 -33.43
CA MET A 9 0.47 29.85 -32.37
C MET A 9 -0.91 29.52 -31.78
N CYS A 10 -1.49 28.40 -32.20
CA CYS A 10 -2.49 27.70 -31.39
C CYS A 10 -1.79 27.17 -30.14
N LEU A 11 -1.73 28.01 -29.11
CA LEU A 11 -1.55 27.59 -27.73
C LEU A 11 -2.71 26.64 -27.41
N MET A 12 -2.47 25.33 -27.45
CA MET A 12 -3.27 24.41 -26.66
C MET A 12 -2.90 24.65 -25.19
N GLN A 13 -3.51 25.68 -24.60
CA GLN A 13 -3.76 25.65 -23.17
C GLN A 13 -4.59 24.40 -22.95
N ALA A 14 -4.00 23.38 -22.30
CA ALA A 14 -4.79 22.37 -21.64
C ALA A 14 -5.61 23.12 -20.59
N SER A 15 -6.83 23.53 -20.95
CA SER A 15 -7.79 24.02 -19.99
C SER A 15 -7.95 22.92 -18.97
N ALA A 16 -7.59 23.17 -17.71
CA ALA A 16 -8.18 22.43 -16.60
C ALA A 16 -9.68 22.47 -16.84
N GLN A 17 -10.23 21.33 -17.25
CA GLN A 17 -11.63 21.23 -17.58
C GLN A 17 -12.36 21.52 -16.28
N GLU A 18 -13.10 22.63 -16.18
CA GLU A 18 -13.86 22.92 -14.97
C GLU A 18 -14.71 21.70 -14.60
N PRO A 19 -14.78 21.30 -13.32
CA PRO A 19 -15.56 20.16 -12.87
C PRO A 19 -17.01 20.33 -13.34
N ARG A 20 -17.42 19.55 -14.35
CA ARG A 20 -18.75 19.67 -14.96
C ARG A 20 -19.87 19.21 -14.01
N GLY A 21 -19.53 18.53 -12.92
CA GLY A 21 -20.48 17.86 -12.03
C GLY A 21 -21.10 18.73 -10.92
N GLY A 22 -20.67 19.98 -10.73
CA GLY A 22 -21.05 20.77 -9.55
C GLY A 22 -20.56 20.15 -8.23
N PRO A 23 -20.80 20.78 -7.06
CA PRO A 23 -20.36 20.26 -5.77
C PRO A 23 -21.03 18.91 -5.44
N TRP A 24 -20.44 18.18 -4.50
CA TRP A 24 -21.08 16.99 -3.95
C TRP A 24 -22.37 17.38 -3.20
N ALA A 25 -23.43 16.60 -3.40
CA ALA A 25 -24.54 16.60 -2.45
C ALA A 25 -24.07 15.91 -1.18
N LYS A 26 -24.41 16.45 -0.01
CA LYS A 26 -24.03 15.87 1.28
C LYS A 26 -24.50 14.42 1.36
N ARG A 27 -23.60 13.54 1.81
CA ARG A 27 -23.89 12.12 2.05
C ARG A 27 -24.02 11.90 3.55
N GLU A 28 -24.94 11.04 3.93
CA GLU A 28 -25.10 10.58 5.31
C GLU A 28 -24.73 9.10 5.34
N PRO A 29 -24.03 8.65 6.40
CA PRO A 29 -23.60 7.26 6.49
C PRO A 29 -24.80 6.31 6.58
N PHE A 30 -24.72 5.18 5.90
CA PHE A 30 -25.68 4.09 6.07
C PHE A 30 -25.55 3.50 7.47
N LYS A 31 -26.69 3.08 8.02
CA LYS A 31 -26.68 2.37 9.30
C LYS A 31 -26.05 0.98 9.09
N PRO A 32 -25.01 0.60 9.86
CA PRO A 32 -24.41 -0.73 9.77
C PRO A 32 -25.43 -1.84 10.08
N ASP A 33 -25.45 -2.88 9.26
CA ASP A 33 -26.32 -4.05 9.36
C ASP A 33 -25.49 -5.34 9.11
N PRO A 34 -25.14 -6.07 10.19
CA PRO A 34 -24.38 -7.32 10.09
C PRO A 34 -25.02 -8.39 9.18
N THR A 35 -26.34 -8.33 8.94
CA THR A 35 -27.03 -9.32 8.09
C THR A 35 -26.70 -9.17 6.62
N LYS A 36 -26.03 -8.08 6.23
CA LYS A 36 -25.58 -7.80 4.84
C LYS A 36 -24.21 -8.37 4.52
N ILE A 37 -23.53 -8.92 5.52
CA ILE A 37 -22.21 -9.52 5.39
C ILE A 37 -22.37 -11.04 5.44
N VAL A 38 -22.03 -11.68 4.33
CA VAL A 38 -22.05 -13.12 4.16
C VAL A 38 -20.72 -13.68 4.70
N VAL A 39 -20.83 -14.67 5.60
CA VAL A 39 -19.72 -15.43 6.17
C VAL A 39 -20.03 -16.93 6.12
N PRO A 40 -19.02 -17.82 6.17
CA PRO A 40 -19.24 -19.25 6.23
C PRO A 40 -20.14 -19.69 7.40
N PRO A 41 -20.84 -20.83 7.29
CA PRO A 41 -21.57 -21.42 8.40
C PRO A 41 -20.69 -21.59 9.65
N GLY A 42 -21.27 -21.32 10.82
CA GLY A 42 -20.56 -21.38 12.10
C GLY A 42 -19.86 -20.08 12.50
N TYR A 43 -19.97 -19.02 11.71
CA TYR A 43 -19.54 -17.68 12.07
C TYR A 43 -20.72 -16.72 12.18
N LYS A 44 -20.58 -15.71 13.04
CA LYS A 44 -21.57 -14.66 13.24
C LYS A 44 -20.92 -13.28 13.12
N VAL A 45 -21.57 -12.40 12.38
CA VAL A 45 -21.16 -11.01 12.23
C VAL A 45 -21.83 -10.13 13.28
N GLY A 46 -21.09 -9.17 13.82
CA GLY A 46 -21.59 -8.14 14.74
C GLY A 46 -20.90 -6.80 14.51
N VAL A 47 -21.32 -5.79 15.25
CA VAL A 47 -20.72 -4.45 15.28
C VAL A 47 -20.05 -4.26 16.63
N PHE A 48 -18.74 -4.01 16.64
CA PHE A 48 -18.02 -3.63 17.85
C PHE A 48 -18.11 -2.13 18.11
N ALA A 49 -17.81 -1.34 17.08
CA ALA A 49 -17.91 0.12 17.11
C ALA A 49 -18.36 0.63 15.74
N ALA A 50 -19.18 1.67 15.72
CA ALA A 50 -19.64 2.34 14.50
C ALA A 50 -19.62 3.85 14.72
N GLY A 51 -19.77 4.63 13.64
CA GLY A 51 -19.69 6.08 13.74
C GLY A 51 -18.26 6.59 13.83
N LEU A 52 -17.29 5.83 13.32
CA LEU A 52 -15.88 6.23 13.29
C LEU A 52 -15.59 7.00 12.00
N ASP A 53 -14.64 7.92 12.06
CA ASP A 53 -14.09 8.55 10.86
C ASP A 53 -12.87 7.75 10.40
N THR A 54 -12.87 7.21 9.19
CA THR A 54 -11.66 6.72 8.51
C THR A 54 -10.76 5.77 9.35
N PRO A 55 -11.31 4.76 10.06
CA PRO A 55 -10.45 3.83 10.79
C PRO A 55 -9.62 3.03 9.78
N SER A 56 -8.29 3.07 9.92
CA SER A 56 -7.38 2.49 8.93
C SER A 56 -6.69 1.22 9.41
N SER A 57 -6.41 1.08 10.70
CA SER A 57 -5.87 -0.16 11.24
C SER A 57 -6.23 -0.31 12.70
N ALA A 58 -6.00 -1.51 13.24
CA ALA A 58 -6.16 -1.77 14.64
C ALA A 58 -5.19 -2.86 15.13
N THR A 59 -4.91 -2.81 16.43
CA THR A 59 -4.21 -3.86 17.16
C THR A 59 -4.90 -4.14 18.49
N VAL A 60 -4.71 -5.35 19.02
CA VAL A 60 -5.22 -5.76 20.33
C VAL A 60 -4.03 -5.88 21.29
N ASP A 61 -4.12 -5.27 22.47
CA ASP A 61 -3.08 -5.37 23.50
C ASP A 61 -3.27 -6.61 24.40
N LYS A 62 -2.33 -6.88 25.31
CA LYS A 62 -2.41 -8.02 26.26
C LYS A 62 -3.67 -8.05 27.12
N ASP A 63 -4.30 -6.90 27.38
CA ASP A 63 -5.48 -6.80 28.24
C ASP A 63 -6.78 -6.93 27.43
N GLY A 64 -6.67 -7.07 26.11
CA GLY A 64 -7.79 -7.19 25.19
C GLY A 64 -8.39 -5.85 24.77
N ASN A 65 -7.71 -4.74 25.01
CA ASN A 65 -8.17 -3.44 24.50
C ASN A 65 -7.89 -3.35 23.00
N LEU A 66 -8.84 -2.81 22.25
CA LEU A 66 -8.70 -2.56 20.82
C LEU A 66 -8.20 -1.13 20.60
N TRP A 67 -7.04 -0.99 19.99
CA TRP A 67 -6.43 0.27 19.61
C TRP A 67 -6.68 0.50 18.13
N VAL A 68 -7.44 1.52 17.77
CA VAL A 68 -7.86 1.82 16.39
C VAL A 68 -7.17 3.09 15.92
N ALA A 69 -6.38 2.99 14.86
CA ALA A 69 -5.81 4.13 14.16
C ALA A 69 -6.90 4.82 13.31
N ILE A 70 -7.04 6.13 13.50
CA ILE A 70 -7.91 7.00 12.71
C ILE A 70 -7.03 7.73 11.71
N SER A 71 -7.30 7.51 10.41
CA SER A 71 -6.46 8.01 9.33
C SER A 71 -6.50 9.52 9.16
N GLY A 72 -7.65 10.15 9.39
CA GLY A 72 -7.91 11.50 8.88
C GLY A 72 -8.17 11.50 7.37
N VAL A 73 -8.20 12.70 6.76
CA VAL A 73 -8.62 12.89 5.36
C VAL A 73 -7.48 12.52 4.40
N LEU A 74 -7.58 11.36 3.74
CA LEU A 74 -6.65 10.93 2.69
C LEU A 74 -7.16 11.28 1.27
N LEU A 75 -8.34 10.79 0.91
CA LEU A 75 -8.84 10.81 -0.48
C LEU A 75 -9.59 12.10 -0.83
N GLY A 76 -10.05 12.83 0.19
CA GLY A 76 -10.82 14.06 0.05
C GLY A 76 -12.24 13.94 0.60
N SER A 77 -12.75 15.09 1.02
CA SER A 77 -14.14 15.32 1.42
C SER A 77 -14.44 16.82 1.23
N PRO A 78 -15.68 17.23 0.94
CA PRO A 78 -16.06 18.63 0.93
C PRO A 78 -15.65 19.33 2.24
N GLU A 79 -15.20 20.59 2.16
CA GLU A 79 -14.69 21.35 3.32
C GLU A 79 -15.69 21.46 4.49
N ALA A 80 -17.00 21.39 4.19
CA ALA A 80 -18.06 21.40 5.19
C ALA A 80 -18.06 20.15 6.10
N ASP A 81 -17.49 19.04 5.64
CA ASP A 81 -17.49 17.77 6.34
C ASP A 81 -16.27 17.67 7.26
N LYS A 82 -16.55 17.67 8.56
CA LYS A 82 -15.53 17.55 9.60
C LYS A 82 -15.22 16.07 9.83
N ILE A 83 -14.05 15.65 9.36
CA ILE A 83 -13.45 14.34 9.66
C ILE A 83 -12.46 14.52 10.81
N ASP A 84 -12.47 13.60 11.77
CA ASP A 84 -11.50 13.62 12.86
C ASP A 84 -10.06 13.64 12.30
N PRO A 85 -9.14 14.48 12.84
CA PRO A 85 -7.74 14.46 12.44
C PRO A 85 -7.08 13.12 12.83
N PRO A 86 -5.88 12.82 12.30
CA PRO A 86 -5.19 11.58 12.62
C PRO A 86 -4.92 11.42 14.14
N HIS A 87 -5.31 10.28 14.71
CA HIS A 87 -5.14 9.93 16.14
C HIS A 87 -5.45 8.44 16.39
N VAL A 88 -5.28 7.97 17.62
CA VAL A 88 -5.67 6.61 18.03
C VAL A 88 -6.84 6.66 19.01
N LYS A 89 -7.86 5.82 18.79
CA LYS A 89 -8.95 5.56 19.75
C LYS A 89 -8.74 4.20 20.39
N ILE A 90 -8.78 4.13 21.72
CA ILE A 90 -8.57 2.89 22.48
C ILE A 90 -9.89 2.50 23.14
N PHE A 91 -10.38 1.31 22.86
CA PHE A 91 -11.60 0.74 23.41
C PHE A 91 -11.26 -0.44 24.33
N ASP A 92 -12.01 -0.61 25.42
CA ASP A 92 -11.96 -1.89 26.14
C ASP A 92 -12.65 -2.99 25.32
N LYS A 93 -12.52 -4.24 25.79
CA LYS A 93 -13.12 -5.43 25.14
C LYS A 93 -14.64 -5.36 24.98
N ASP A 94 -15.32 -4.50 25.72
CA ASP A 94 -16.78 -4.34 25.70
C ASP A 94 -17.22 -3.16 24.81
N GLY A 95 -16.27 -2.50 24.13
CA GLY A 95 -16.53 -1.41 23.19
C GLY A 95 -16.59 -0.02 23.83
N LYS A 96 -16.26 0.12 25.11
CA LYS A 96 -16.22 1.44 25.75
C LYS A 96 -14.93 2.17 25.39
N LEU A 97 -15.05 3.39 24.87
CA LEU A 97 -13.89 4.25 24.61
C LEU A 97 -13.20 4.59 25.94
N LEU A 98 -11.94 4.20 26.05
CA LEU A 98 -11.07 4.47 27.20
C LEU A 98 -10.29 5.78 27.01
N ARG A 99 -9.73 6.01 25.82
CA ARG A 99 -8.81 7.12 25.56
C ARG A 99 -8.69 7.45 24.07
N GLU A 100 -8.45 8.73 23.77
CA GLU A 100 -7.93 9.20 22.48
C GLU A 100 -6.47 9.68 22.66
N VAL A 101 -5.58 9.32 21.73
CA VAL A 101 -4.14 9.59 21.83
C VAL A 101 -3.60 10.21 20.55
N GLY A 102 -2.72 11.21 20.67
CA GLY A 102 -1.95 11.76 19.55
C GLY A 102 -2.72 12.76 18.67
N LYS A 103 -3.92 13.19 19.08
CA LYS A 103 -4.70 14.21 18.37
C LYS A 103 -3.91 15.52 18.28
N GLY A 104 -3.61 15.96 17.06
CA GLY A 104 -2.77 17.14 16.80
C GLY A 104 -1.26 16.88 16.89
N THR A 105 -0.84 15.69 17.30
CA THR A 105 0.57 15.25 17.28
C THR A 105 0.93 14.71 15.90
N PHE A 106 0.16 13.75 15.39
CA PHE A 106 0.34 13.18 14.06
C PHE A 106 -0.03 14.23 13.00
N LYS A 107 0.88 14.46 12.04
CA LYS A 107 0.78 15.51 11.03
C LYS A 107 0.39 15.00 9.65
N THR A 108 0.39 13.69 9.48
CA THR A 108 -0.04 13.03 8.25
C THR A 108 -1.06 11.94 8.57
N VAL A 109 -1.61 11.33 7.52
CA VAL A 109 -2.58 10.26 7.67
C VAL A 109 -1.99 9.06 8.43
N MET A 110 -2.84 8.17 8.92
CA MET A 110 -2.40 6.93 9.59
C MET A 110 -2.88 5.73 8.80
N ASN A 111 -2.01 4.74 8.60
CA ASN A 111 -2.36 3.50 7.92
C ASN A 111 -2.22 2.25 8.80
N GLU A 112 -1.32 2.27 9.78
CA GLU A 112 -0.96 1.07 10.54
C GLU A 112 -0.73 1.31 12.04
N ILE A 113 -0.85 0.23 12.82
CA ILE A 113 -0.58 0.18 14.26
C ILE A 113 -0.32 -1.29 14.64
N GLY A 114 0.61 -1.54 15.57
CA GLY A 114 0.93 -2.92 15.97
C GLY A 114 1.33 -3.05 17.42
N TYR A 115 0.84 -4.11 18.06
CA TYR A 115 1.19 -4.50 19.42
C TYR A 115 2.33 -5.51 19.41
N CYS A 116 3.32 -5.30 20.28
CA CYS A 116 4.42 -6.23 20.47
C CYS A 116 4.25 -7.02 21.77
N ALA A 117 3.96 -8.31 21.65
CA ALA A 117 3.76 -9.18 22.81
C ALA A 117 5.04 -9.43 23.63
N GLU A 118 6.23 -9.33 23.02
CA GLU A 118 7.50 -9.60 23.70
C GLU A 118 7.86 -8.55 24.75
N ASN A 119 7.45 -7.30 24.54
CA ASN A 119 7.78 -6.18 25.43
C ASN A 119 6.55 -5.43 25.97
N GLY A 120 5.34 -5.82 25.53
CA GLY A 120 4.09 -5.27 26.03
C GLY A 120 3.70 -3.91 25.45
N LYS A 121 4.40 -3.41 24.43
CA LYS A 121 4.22 -2.05 23.91
C LYS A 121 3.46 -2.00 22.60
N THR A 122 2.84 -0.85 22.34
CA THR A 122 2.16 -0.55 21.07
C THR A 122 3.00 0.42 20.25
N TYR A 123 3.21 0.10 18.98
CA TYR A 123 3.93 0.91 18.00
C TYR A 123 2.97 1.53 16.99
N ILE A 124 3.17 2.81 16.70
CA ILE A 124 2.28 3.63 15.88
C ILE A 124 3.11 4.33 14.81
N PRO A 125 3.23 3.74 13.60
CA PRO A 125 3.76 4.40 12.43
C PRO A 125 2.86 5.59 12.03
N GLU A 126 3.44 6.79 12.00
CA GLU A 126 2.80 7.97 11.43
C GLU A 126 3.14 7.94 9.93
N TYR A 127 2.21 7.45 9.07
CA TYR A 127 2.40 7.17 7.62
C TYR A 127 3.20 8.25 6.87
N GLY A 128 4.52 8.19 6.98
CA GLY A 128 5.38 9.36 7.02
C GLY A 128 6.74 9.04 7.63
N GLU A 129 7.37 10.04 8.24
CA GLU A 129 8.79 9.97 8.61
C GLU A 129 9.04 9.40 10.03
N LYS A 130 7.98 9.09 10.80
CA LYS A 130 8.08 8.81 12.24
C LYS A 130 7.39 7.51 12.66
N ILE A 131 7.93 6.88 13.71
CA ILE A 131 7.26 5.80 14.45
C ILE A 131 7.26 6.17 15.94
N TRP A 132 6.10 6.01 16.56
CA TRP A 132 5.84 6.31 17.95
C TRP A 132 5.62 5.02 18.74
N GLU A 133 5.79 5.08 20.06
CA GLU A 133 5.61 3.96 21.00
C GLU A 133 4.74 4.42 22.17
N MET A 134 3.94 3.49 22.71
CA MET A 134 3.24 3.68 23.98
C MET A 134 3.24 2.39 24.81
N ASP A 135 3.53 2.52 26.10
CA ASP A 135 3.54 1.42 27.07
C ASP A 135 2.20 1.35 27.82
N GLY A 136 1.30 0.51 27.30
CA GLY A 136 -0.06 0.33 27.82
C GLY A 136 -0.97 1.55 27.63
N VAL A 137 -2.26 1.39 27.95
CA VAL A 137 -3.31 2.39 27.70
C VAL A 137 -3.11 3.72 28.45
N ASN A 138 -2.39 3.70 29.57
CA ASN A 138 -2.07 4.86 30.39
C ASN A 138 -0.67 5.44 30.10
N GLY A 139 0.08 4.84 29.17
CA GLY A 139 1.41 5.28 28.79
C GLY A 139 1.44 6.66 28.15
N GLU A 140 2.62 7.26 28.14
CA GLU A 140 2.90 8.45 27.34
C GLU A 140 3.25 8.03 25.91
N LEU A 141 2.78 8.82 24.93
CA LEU A 141 3.15 8.66 23.53
C LEU A 141 4.58 9.19 23.32
N LYS A 142 5.50 8.32 22.94
CA LYS A 142 6.92 8.65 22.77
C LYS A 142 7.37 8.47 21.33
N LEU A 143 8.06 9.45 20.79
CA LEU A 143 8.72 9.31 19.50
C LEU A 143 9.90 8.35 19.67
N ILE A 144 10.04 7.36 18.80
CA ILE A 144 11.14 6.37 18.87
C ILE A 144 11.95 6.25 17.58
N ILE A 145 11.36 6.56 16.42
CA ILE A 145 12.05 6.61 15.14
C ILE A 145 11.58 7.87 14.42
N LYS A 146 12.51 8.55 13.75
CA LYS A 146 12.26 9.76 12.95
C LYS A 146 13.11 9.73 11.68
N ASP A 147 12.89 10.73 10.83
CA ASP A 147 13.69 10.98 9.63
C ASP A 147 13.68 9.77 8.68
N LEU A 148 12.57 9.02 8.58
CA LEU A 148 12.43 7.94 7.60
C LEU A 148 12.14 8.49 6.19
N PRO A 149 12.64 7.83 5.12
CA PRO A 149 12.29 8.16 3.75
C PRO A 149 10.78 8.14 3.50
N ILE A 150 10.29 9.10 2.71
CA ILE A 150 8.87 9.25 2.37
C ILE A 150 8.68 9.56 0.89
N GLY A 151 7.54 9.13 0.36
CA GLY A 151 7.05 9.46 -0.97
C GLY A 151 5.61 9.03 -1.17
N ASP A 152 5.30 8.51 -2.36
CA ASP A 152 4.00 7.89 -2.70
C ASP A 152 3.65 6.77 -1.72
N HIS A 153 4.66 5.99 -1.32
CA HIS A 153 4.54 4.95 -0.29
C HIS A 153 5.47 5.26 0.86
N ARG A 154 5.00 4.95 2.08
CA ARG A 154 5.64 5.40 3.32
C ARG A 154 5.78 4.23 4.30
N ASN A 155 6.17 4.51 5.54
CA ASN A 155 6.22 3.46 6.55
C ASN A 155 4.82 2.83 6.78
N GLY A 156 4.78 1.53 7.04
CA GLY A 156 3.52 0.79 7.08
C GLY A 156 3.52 -0.32 8.13
N GLY A 157 3.17 -1.54 7.72
CA GLY A 157 3.01 -2.69 8.61
C GLY A 157 4.15 -2.84 9.61
N ILE A 158 3.81 -3.07 10.89
CA ILE A 158 4.76 -3.13 12.00
C ILE A 158 4.48 -4.34 12.89
N THR A 159 5.53 -5.03 13.30
CA THR A 159 5.46 -6.21 14.17
C THR A 159 6.75 -6.36 14.98
N CYS A 160 6.84 -7.38 15.83
CA CYS A 160 8.06 -7.68 16.56
C CYS A 160 8.29 -9.18 16.68
N LYS A 161 9.57 -9.56 16.76
CA LYS A 161 10.00 -10.94 17.00
C LYS A 161 11.47 -10.98 17.42
N ASP A 162 11.83 -11.88 18.32
CA ASP A 162 13.20 -12.18 18.73
C ASP A 162 13.97 -10.93 19.22
N GLY A 163 13.29 -10.03 19.93
CA GLY A 163 13.87 -8.78 20.44
C GLY A 163 14.10 -7.70 19.38
N TYR A 164 13.52 -7.85 18.18
CA TYR A 164 13.55 -6.85 17.11
C TYR A 164 12.16 -6.27 16.85
N ILE A 165 12.13 -4.97 16.56
CA ILE A 165 10.99 -4.31 15.92
C ILE A 165 11.20 -4.45 14.41
N TYR A 166 10.18 -4.91 13.68
CA TYR A 166 10.16 -4.99 12.22
C TYR A 166 9.12 -4.01 11.69
N PHE A 167 9.47 -3.22 10.69
CA PHE A 167 8.53 -2.29 10.07
C PHE A 167 8.74 -2.20 8.57
N ALA A 168 7.64 -2.11 7.84
CA ALA A 168 7.64 -1.81 6.43
C ALA A 168 8.06 -0.36 6.18
N LEU A 169 8.84 -0.17 5.13
CA LEU A 169 9.16 1.14 4.59
C LEU A 169 8.97 1.09 3.07
N GLY A 170 7.87 1.66 2.60
CA GLY A 170 7.50 1.69 1.20
C GLY A 170 8.54 2.38 0.31
N PHE A 171 8.54 2.03 -0.97
CA PHE A 171 9.39 2.68 -1.96
C PHE A 171 8.82 4.07 -2.25
N PRO A 172 9.60 5.17 -2.19
CA PRO A 172 9.05 6.50 -2.42
C PRO A 172 8.34 6.63 -3.76
N SER A 173 8.81 5.98 -4.83
CA SER A 173 8.16 6.01 -6.14
C SER A 173 7.23 4.83 -6.46
N ASN A 174 6.25 5.09 -7.33
CA ASN A 174 5.37 4.09 -7.93
C ASN A 174 6.10 2.95 -8.69
N SER A 175 7.11 3.29 -9.49
CA SER A 175 7.71 2.37 -10.47
C SER A 175 9.23 2.54 -10.62
N GLY A 176 9.92 2.98 -9.56
CA GLY A 176 11.36 3.22 -9.58
C GLY A 176 11.76 4.55 -10.23
N PHE A 177 10.84 5.50 -10.30
CA PHE A 177 11.06 6.85 -10.82
C PHE A 177 10.38 7.88 -9.91
N ALA A 178 11.17 8.79 -9.36
CA ALA A 178 10.67 10.05 -8.83
C ALA A 178 10.09 10.86 -10.00
N ASP A 179 8.79 10.69 -10.29
CA ASP A 179 8.11 11.35 -11.39
C ASP A 179 7.30 12.55 -10.85
N PRO A 180 7.61 13.80 -11.25
CA PRO A 180 6.84 14.97 -10.82
C PRO A 180 5.39 14.93 -11.30
N ASP A 181 5.08 14.13 -12.32
CA ASP A 181 3.73 13.98 -12.89
C ASP A 181 2.89 12.89 -12.16
N ASN A 182 3.42 12.25 -11.10
CA ASN A 182 2.64 11.30 -10.28
C ASN A 182 1.85 12.04 -9.19
N HIS A 183 0.58 11.67 -8.98
CA HIS A 183 -0.26 12.28 -7.94
C HIS A 183 0.34 12.05 -6.55
N GLY A 184 0.47 13.11 -5.72
CA GLY A 184 0.66 12.94 -4.27
C GLY A 184 1.89 13.60 -3.63
N TRP A 185 2.76 14.28 -4.38
CA TRP A 185 3.98 14.87 -3.79
C TRP A 185 3.78 16.21 -3.06
N THR A 186 2.58 16.80 -3.12
CA THR A 186 2.34 18.20 -2.72
C THR A 186 2.07 18.42 -1.23
N ASP A 187 1.87 17.37 -0.44
CA ASP A 187 1.57 17.45 1.00
C ASP A 187 2.82 17.28 1.90
N ILE A 188 3.98 16.95 1.33
CA ILE A 188 5.21 16.68 2.08
C ILE A 188 6.13 17.91 2.07
N PRO A 189 6.33 18.59 3.21
CA PRO A 189 7.03 19.87 3.22
C PRO A 189 8.55 19.79 3.08
N ASN A 190 9.21 18.67 3.42
CA ASN A 190 10.66 18.40 3.19
C ASN A 190 11.05 17.06 3.83
N ASP A 191 11.37 16.05 3.04
CA ASP A 191 12.04 14.81 3.49
C ASP A 191 13.58 15.02 3.51
N PRO A 192 14.31 14.52 4.52
CA PRO A 192 15.78 14.65 4.59
C PRO A 192 16.56 13.98 3.45
N PHE A 193 16.00 12.98 2.78
CA PHE A 193 16.58 12.27 1.63
C PHE A 193 16.22 12.91 0.29
N TRP A 194 15.29 13.85 0.28
CA TRP A 194 14.94 14.55 -0.94
C TRP A 194 16.07 15.50 -1.35
N VAL A 195 16.36 15.52 -2.65
CA VAL A 195 17.43 16.35 -3.19
C VAL A 195 16.89 17.74 -3.46
N LYS A 196 17.53 18.74 -2.84
CA LYS A 196 17.30 20.16 -3.14
C LYS A 196 17.97 20.51 -4.46
N HIS A 197 17.18 20.91 -5.44
CA HIS A 197 17.70 21.36 -6.71
C HIS A 197 18.02 22.84 -6.70
N GLN A 198 19.11 23.22 -7.36
CA GLN A 198 19.51 24.62 -7.53
C GLN A 198 18.80 25.32 -8.69
N ASP A 199 18.02 24.57 -9.48
CA ASP A 199 17.33 25.01 -10.70
C ASP A 199 15.91 25.56 -10.46
N GLY A 200 15.50 25.68 -9.20
CA GLY A 200 14.19 26.22 -8.81
C GLY A 200 13.07 25.19 -8.68
N HIS A 201 13.33 23.90 -8.91
CA HIS A 201 12.33 22.82 -8.74
C HIS A 201 12.08 22.38 -7.29
N GLY A 202 12.69 23.05 -6.31
CA GLY A 202 12.53 22.74 -4.90
C GLY A 202 13.25 21.46 -4.48
N THR A 203 12.69 20.77 -3.49
CA THR A 203 13.21 19.51 -2.96
C THR A 203 12.43 18.37 -3.62
N THR A 204 13.09 17.36 -4.20
CA THR A 204 12.39 16.23 -4.85
C THR A 204 12.74 14.88 -4.25
N PRO A 205 11.81 13.92 -4.28
CA PRO A 205 12.05 12.55 -3.88
C PRO A 205 13.22 11.88 -4.59
N HIS A 206 13.81 10.92 -3.89
CA HIS A 206 14.85 10.02 -4.34
C HIS A 206 14.54 8.65 -3.72
N ASP A 207 14.75 7.57 -4.49
CA ASP A 207 14.48 6.22 -4.02
C ASP A 207 15.71 5.62 -3.31
N PRO A 208 15.72 5.51 -1.97
CA PRO A 208 16.83 4.93 -1.25
C PRO A 208 16.85 3.41 -1.46
N VAL A 209 17.87 2.90 -2.15
CA VAL A 209 17.99 1.47 -2.47
C VAL A 209 18.65 0.66 -1.35
N CYS A 210 18.17 -0.55 -1.11
CA CYS A 210 18.70 -1.45 -0.06
C CYS A 210 19.96 -2.22 -0.46
N ARG A 211 20.36 -2.17 -1.75
CA ARG A 211 21.55 -2.80 -2.29
C ARG A 211 22.11 -1.98 -3.44
N ASP A 212 23.40 -2.15 -3.75
CA ASP A 212 24.02 -1.48 -4.88
C ASP A 212 23.32 -1.88 -6.20
N ILE A 213 22.89 -0.89 -6.96
CA ILE A 213 22.25 -1.06 -8.27
C ILE A 213 23.18 -0.51 -9.34
N VAL A 214 23.64 -1.39 -10.24
CA VAL A 214 24.26 -1.00 -11.51
C VAL A 214 23.14 -0.70 -12.49
N HIS A 215 23.03 0.55 -12.91
CA HIS A 215 21.94 1.03 -13.74
C HIS A 215 22.14 0.64 -15.21
N THR A 216 21.06 0.22 -15.88
CA THR A 216 21.00 0.07 -17.35
C THR A 216 21.19 1.39 -18.11
N GLY A 217 21.11 2.53 -17.42
CA GLY A 217 20.97 3.86 -18.02
C GLY A 217 19.54 4.20 -18.44
N LEU A 218 18.53 3.47 -17.96
CA LEU A 218 17.13 3.80 -18.23
C LEU A 218 16.77 5.17 -17.63
N ASN A 219 16.28 6.06 -18.48
CA ASN A 219 15.79 7.39 -18.14
C ASN A 219 14.35 7.56 -18.61
N VAL A 220 13.61 8.41 -17.91
CA VAL A 220 12.32 8.97 -18.29
C VAL A 220 12.52 10.43 -18.66
N LYS A 221 11.82 10.88 -19.70
CA LYS A 221 11.68 12.29 -20.04
C LYS A 221 10.33 12.83 -19.57
N SER A 222 10.34 13.75 -18.61
CA SER A 222 9.12 14.39 -18.10
C SER A 222 8.48 15.33 -19.14
N SER A 223 7.23 15.70 -18.90
CA SER A 223 6.47 16.61 -19.76
C SER A 223 7.15 17.98 -19.98
N ASP A 224 7.89 18.46 -18.97
CA ASP A 224 8.72 19.68 -19.01
C ASP A 224 10.07 19.50 -19.73
N GLY A 225 10.37 18.29 -20.20
CA GLY A 225 11.53 17.99 -21.04
C GLY A 225 12.80 17.55 -20.30
N ARG A 226 12.79 17.48 -18.96
CA ARG A 226 13.94 17.00 -18.17
C ARG A 226 14.10 15.48 -18.27
N MET A 227 15.34 15.02 -18.09
CA MET A 227 15.69 13.60 -18.05
C MET A 227 15.94 13.17 -16.60
N THR A 228 15.20 12.16 -16.14
CA THR A 228 15.37 11.56 -14.81
C THR A 228 15.78 10.10 -15.00
N GLY A 229 16.84 9.68 -14.34
CA GLY A 229 17.24 8.27 -14.26
C GLY A 229 16.40 7.51 -13.25
N ALA A 230 16.24 6.22 -13.48
CA ALA A 230 15.54 5.38 -12.52
C ALA A 230 16.27 5.36 -11.18
N LEU A 231 15.50 5.38 -10.09
CA LEU A 231 16.02 5.40 -8.71
C LEU A 231 16.87 6.63 -8.38
N LEU A 232 16.91 7.64 -9.26
CA LEU A 232 17.66 8.87 -9.07
C LEU A 232 16.70 10.03 -8.77
N PRO A 233 17.23 11.11 -8.17
CA PRO A 233 16.46 12.34 -7.99
C PRO A 233 15.97 12.88 -9.34
N VAL A 234 14.83 13.57 -9.32
CA VAL A 234 14.23 14.19 -10.51
C VAL A 234 15.27 15.06 -11.24
N GLY A 235 15.36 14.95 -12.56
CA GLY A 235 16.27 15.75 -13.39
C GLY A 235 17.73 15.27 -13.41
N VAL A 236 18.05 14.20 -12.68
CA VAL A 236 19.38 13.57 -12.72
C VAL A 236 19.36 12.38 -13.68
N PRO A 237 19.95 12.48 -14.89
CA PRO A 237 19.96 11.37 -15.83
C PRO A 237 20.96 10.27 -15.43
N ALA A 238 20.50 9.03 -15.51
CA ALA A 238 21.32 7.85 -15.40
C ALA A 238 22.16 7.60 -16.67
N LYS A 239 23.31 6.97 -16.47
CA LYS A 239 24.16 6.42 -17.54
C LYS A 239 24.28 4.91 -17.39
N PRO A 240 24.41 4.14 -18.50
CA PRO A 240 24.71 2.72 -18.40
C PRO A 240 25.96 2.46 -17.55
N GLY A 241 25.86 1.55 -16.59
CA GLY A 241 26.95 1.22 -15.67
C GLY A 241 27.09 2.16 -14.46
N MET A 242 26.27 3.21 -14.35
CA MET A 242 26.21 4.04 -13.14
C MET A 242 25.82 3.18 -11.93
N VAL A 243 26.43 3.41 -10.77
CA VAL A 243 26.10 2.68 -9.54
C VAL A 243 25.33 3.58 -8.58
N VAL A 244 24.09 3.19 -8.23
CA VAL A 244 23.34 3.73 -7.10
C VAL A 244 23.74 2.93 -5.86
N LYS A 245 24.21 3.60 -4.81
CA LYS A 245 24.73 2.95 -3.62
C LYS A 245 23.63 2.58 -2.64
N ALA A 246 23.78 1.41 -2.02
CA ALA A 246 22.93 1.00 -0.92
C ALA A 246 22.99 1.99 0.24
N GLN A 247 21.86 2.18 0.92
CA GLN A 247 21.80 2.92 2.18
C GLN A 247 20.78 2.32 3.14
N VAL A 248 20.80 2.80 4.39
CA VAL A 248 19.88 2.43 5.46
C VAL A 248 19.50 3.71 6.22
N PRO A 249 18.20 3.98 6.44
CA PRO A 249 17.03 3.24 5.96
C PRO A 249 16.86 3.27 4.42
N CYS A 250 16.12 2.30 3.88
CA CYS A 250 15.86 2.18 2.44
C CYS A 250 14.40 1.79 2.15
N GLY A 251 13.91 2.15 0.98
CA GLY A 251 12.53 1.91 0.56
C GLY A 251 12.32 0.52 -0.01
N GLY A 252 11.06 0.09 -0.05
CA GLY A 252 10.66 -1.23 -0.52
C GLY A 252 11.20 -2.35 0.35
N SER A 253 11.21 -2.12 1.67
CA SER A 253 11.92 -2.96 2.62
C SER A 253 11.09 -3.30 3.84
N ILE A 254 11.44 -4.44 4.43
CA ILE A 254 11.17 -4.68 5.84
C ILE A 254 12.45 -4.32 6.58
N MET A 255 12.42 -3.18 7.25
CA MET A 255 13.48 -2.75 8.16
C MET A 255 13.31 -3.46 9.50
N ARG A 256 14.42 -3.63 10.22
CA ARG A 256 14.38 -4.05 11.62
C ARG A 256 15.41 -3.33 12.48
N VAL A 257 15.13 -3.20 13.77
CA VAL A 257 16.08 -2.68 14.77
C VAL A 257 15.91 -3.45 16.07
N LYS A 258 17.02 -3.69 16.79
CA LYS A 258 16.95 -4.35 18.10
C LYS A 258 16.30 -3.40 19.09
N MET A 259 15.40 -3.92 19.92
CA MET A 259 14.78 -3.15 21.01
C MET A 259 15.82 -2.65 22.03
N SER A 260 16.97 -3.33 22.13
CA SER A 260 18.10 -2.92 22.99
C SER A 260 18.92 -1.76 22.45
N ASP A 261 18.74 -1.39 21.19
CA ASP A 261 19.60 -0.42 20.50
C ASP A 261 19.03 1.01 20.53
N ALA A 262 17.98 1.24 21.32
CA ALA A 262 17.48 2.58 21.59
C ALA A 262 18.59 3.46 22.17
N GLY A 263 18.72 4.69 21.65
CA GLY A 263 19.60 5.70 22.19
C GLY A 263 19.21 6.11 23.61
N THR A 264 20.08 6.89 24.26
CA THR A 264 19.80 7.40 25.62
C THR A 264 18.61 8.36 25.67
N ASP A 265 18.23 8.94 24.53
CA ASP A 265 17.04 9.77 24.33
C ASP A 265 15.78 8.94 23.97
N GLY A 266 15.90 7.62 23.87
CA GLY A 266 14.84 6.70 23.47
C GLY A 266 14.65 6.59 21.95
N ILE A 267 15.46 7.27 21.14
CA ILE A 267 15.39 7.21 19.67
C ILE A 267 16.27 6.08 19.16
N TYR A 268 15.73 5.22 18.29
CA TYR A 268 16.51 4.21 17.59
C TYR A 268 17.29 4.87 16.44
N PRO A 269 18.63 4.81 16.47
CA PRO A 269 19.44 5.47 15.46
C PRO A 269 19.50 4.65 14.16
N HIS A 270 19.56 5.34 13.02
CA HIS A 270 19.50 4.70 11.69
C HIS A 270 20.65 3.71 11.45
N GLU A 271 21.86 3.99 11.96
CA GLU A 271 23.03 3.12 11.82
C GLU A 271 22.91 1.77 12.56
N LYS A 272 21.89 1.62 13.41
CA LYS A 272 21.55 0.35 14.09
C LYS A 272 20.43 -0.41 13.38
N MET A 273 19.81 0.18 12.36
CA MET A 273 18.80 -0.49 11.57
C MET A 273 19.43 -1.48 10.60
N GLU A 274 18.69 -2.54 10.29
CA GLU A 274 19.08 -3.57 9.35
C GLU A 274 17.96 -3.81 8.33
N VAL A 275 18.32 -4.06 7.08
CA VAL A 275 17.37 -4.58 6.08
C VAL A 275 17.12 -6.06 6.37
N TYR A 276 15.89 -6.43 6.71
CA TYR A 276 15.50 -7.83 6.87
C TYR A 276 15.15 -8.46 5.52
N ALA A 277 14.30 -7.81 4.73
CA ALA A 277 13.97 -8.20 3.36
C ALA A 277 13.72 -6.94 2.51
N MET A 278 13.78 -7.08 1.19
CA MET A 278 13.75 -5.93 0.26
C MET A 278 13.10 -6.28 -1.08
N GLY A 279 13.03 -5.30 -1.98
CA GLY A 279 12.48 -5.49 -3.32
C GLY A 279 10.96 -5.57 -3.34
N PHE A 280 10.30 -4.92 -2.38
CA PHE A 280 8.87 -4.72 -2.32
C PHE A 280 8.51 -3.30 -2.81
N ARG A 281 7.22 -3.02 -3.04
CA ARG A 281 6.75 -1.68 -3.46
C ARG A 281 6.10 -0.89 -2.33
N ASN A 282 4.94 -1.33 -1.86
CA ASN A 282 4.10 -0.66 -0.87
C ASN A 282 3.51 -1.69 0.11
N GLN A 283 4.22 -1.96 1.21
CA GLN A 283 3.87 -3.03 2.14
C GLN A 283 2.91 -2.51 3.20
N SER A 284 1.64 -2.83 3.02
CA SER A 284 0.54 -2.44 3.89
C SER A 284 0.43 -3.36 5.11
N GLY A 285 0.52 -4.69 4.92
CA GLY A 285 0.37 -5.68 5.98
C GLY A 285 1.62 -6.53 6.23
N VAL A 286 2.02 -6.67 7.50
CA VAL A 286 3.19 -7.47 7.92
C VAL A 286 2.85 -8.28 9.17
N ALA A 287 3.02 -9.60 9.14
CA ALA A 287 2.73 -10.46 10.30
C ALA A 287 3.56 -11.75 10.32
N PHE A 288 4.27 -12.02 11.42
CA PHE A 288 4.86 -13.33 11.67
C PHE A 288 3.78 -14.38 11.95
N GLY A 289 4.03 -15.63 11.54
CA GLY A 289 3.14 -16.73 11.83
C GLY A 289 3.05 -17.05 13.33
N PRO A 290 1.98 -17.75 13.78
CA PRO A 290 1.78 -18.00 15.19
C PRO A 290 2.87 -18.89 15.81
N PRO A 291 3.24 -18.69 17.09
CA PRO A 291 4.20 -19.54 17.80
C PRO A 291 3.82 -21.03 17.81
N GLY A 292 4.80 -21.92 17.72
CA GLY A 292 4.62 -23.36 17.69
C GLY A 292 4.06 -23.92 16.37
N THR A 293 3.95 -23.09 15.34
CA THR A 293 3.50 -23.50 14.01
C THR A 293 4.67 -23.57 13.03
N LYS A 294 4.49 -24.24 11.89
CA LYS A 294 5.49 -24.21 10.80
C LYS A 294 5.74 -22.81 10.23
N TRP A 295 4.86 -21.84 10.54
CA TRP A 295 4.96 -20.45 10.10
C TRP A 295 5.57 -19.52 11.15
N GLU A 296 5.92 -20.00 12.34
CA GLU A 296 6.40 -19.18 13.46
C GLU A 296 7.55 -18.23 13.09
N ASN A 297 8.42 -18.67 12.17
CA ASN A 297 9.57 -17.90 11.70
C ASN A 297 9.39 -17.31 10.30
N ALA A 298 8.18 -17.43 9.75
CA ALA A 298 7.83 -16.93 8.44
C ALA A 298 7.09 -15.59 8.60
N LEU A 299 7.59 -14.55 7.93
CA LEU A 299 6.98 -13.24 7.87
C LEU A 299 6.10 -13.15 6.63
N ALA A 300 4.79 -13.05 6.82
CA ALA A 300 3.87 -12.70 5.75
C ALA A 300 3.95 -11.20 5.47
N VAL A 301 4.02 -10.83 4.18
CA VAL A 301 4.07 -9.44 3.72
C VAL A 301 3.07 -9.27 2.59
N ALA A 302 2.03 -8.47 2.81
CA ALA A 302 1.15 -8.00 1.75
C ALA A 302 1.78 -6.75 1.12
N ASP A 303 1.85 -6.72 -0.22
CA ASP A 303 2.55 -5.68 -0.98
C ASP A 303 1.71 -5.23 -2.17
N ASN A 304 1.37 -3.95 -2.19
CA ASN A 304 0.40 -3.44 -3.14
C ASN A 304 0.96 -3.32 -4.57
N GLY A 305 0.12 -3.62 -5.56
CA GLY A 305 0.40 -3.64 -6.99
C GLY A 305 0.90 -2.30 -7.55
N ALA A 306 1.79 -2.36 -8.55
CA ALA A 306 2.17 -1.16 -9.30
C ALA A 306 0.95 -0.50 -9.97
N ASN A 307 0.82 0.82 -9.84
CA ASN A 307 -0.21 1.57 -10.53
C ASN A 307 0.25 1.87 -11.97
N ASP A 308 -0.66 1.78 -12.94
CA ASP A 308 -0.43 2.16 -14.34
C ASP A 308 -0.45 3.70 -14.51
N LEU A 309 0.52 4.35 -13.87
CA LEU A 309 0.65 5.80 -13.79
C LEU A 309 2.10 6.23 -14.09
N GLY A 310 2.27 7.54 -14.31
CA GLY A 310 3.56 8.14 -14.67
C GLY A 310 4.05 7.77 -16.07
N HIS A 311 5.34 7.98 -16.31
CA HIS A 311 5.97 7.72 -17.62
C HIS A 311 6.60 6.32 -17.75
N ARG A 312 6.96 5.66 -16.63
CA ARG A 312 7.25 4.21 -16.59
C ARG A 312 6.00 3.45 -16.12
N ARG A 313 5.09 3.27 -17.07
CA ARG A 313 3.82 2.58 -16.88
C ARG A 313 4.00 1.08 -16.74
N ILE A 314 3.63 0.54 -15.59
CA ILE A 314 3.55 -0.90 -15.32
C ILE A 314 2.07 -1.26 -15.24
N ALA A 315 1.52 -1.80 -16.32
CA ALA A 315 0.12 -2.24 -16.35
C ALA A 315 -0.05 -3.59 -15.64
N ASN A 316 -1.24 -3.89 -15.15
CA ASN A 316 -1.59 -5.21 -14.60
C ASN A 316 -0.68 -5.69 -13.43
N GLY A 317 -0.14 -4.77 -12.64
CA GLY A 317 0.56 -5.08 -11.40
C GLY A 317 -0.43 -5.56 -10.34
N ALA A 318 -0.38 -6.85 -10.02
CA ALA A 318 -1.30 -7.44 -9.05
C ALA A 318 -0.87 -7.11 -7.61
N GLU A 319 -1.82 -7.10 -6.69
CA GLU A 319 -1.52 -7.21 -5.27
C GLU A 319 -0.85 -8.55 -4.99
N LYS A 320 0.12 -8.55 -4.06
CA LYS A 320 0.97 -9.69 -3.80
C LYS A 320 0.94 -10.03 -2.32
N LEU A 321 1.00 -11.32 -2.03
CA LEU A 321 1.37 -11.82 -0.71
C LEU A 321 2.69 -12.58 -0.83
N PHE A 322 3.68 -12.18 -0.04
CA PHE A 322 4.96 -12.87 0.09
C PHE A 322 5.06 -13.57 1.44
N ILE A 323 5.85 -14.64 1.46
CA ILE A 323 6.31 -15.28 2.70
C ILE A 323 7.84 -15.18 2.72
N VAL A 324 8.35 -14.37 3.64
CA VAL A 324 9.79 -14.20 3.89
C VAL A 324 10.19 -15.16 5.01
N THR A 325 11.16 -16.03 4.74
CA THR A 325 11.60 -17.07 5.69
C THR A 325 12.99 -16.83 6.24
N GLU A 326 13.75 -15.91 5.64
CA GLU A 326 15.12 -15.60 6.06
C GLU A 326 15.50 -14.17 5.69
N LYS A 327 16.48 -13.64 6.43
CA LYS A 327 17.05 -12.32 6.17
C LYS A 327 17.75 -12.29 4.80
N GLY A 328 17.54 -11.22 4.04
CA GLY A 328 18.21 -10.96 2.78
C GLY A 328 17.42 -11.39 1.54
N GLN A 329 16.22 -11.94 1.71
CA GLN A 329 15.34 -12.26 0.58
C GLN A 329 14.89 -10.97 -0.15
N ASP A 330 14.87 -11.04 -1.49
CA ASP A 330 14.59 -9.92 -2.40
C ASP A 330 13.39 -10.28 -3.29
N ALA A 331 12.32 -9.48 -3.25
CA ALA A 331 11.13 -9.66 -4.08
C ALA A 331 11.25 -9.03 -5.50
N GLY A 332 12.30 -8.25 -5.76
CA GLY A 332 12.73 -7.84 -7.09
C GLY A 332 12.12 -6.55 -7.66
N PHE A 333 11.22 -5.87 -6.95
CA PHE A 333 10.78 -4.52 -7.33
C PHE A 333 12.00 -3.58 -7.43
N PRO A 334 12.06 -2.64 -8.40
CA PRO A 334 11.05 -2.29 -9.41
C PRO A 334 11.21 -3.00 -10.77
N ASP A 335 12.04 -4.04 -10.88
CA ASP A 335 12.24 -4.79 -12.13
C ASP A 335 11.40 -6.07 -12.21
N LYS A 336 10.94 -6.57 -11.08
CA LYS A 336 9.86 -7.55 -10.98
C LYS A 336 8.60 -6.90 -10.43
N GLU A 337 7.49 -7.34 -10.97
CA GLU A 337 6.16 -7.12 -10.43
C GLU A 337 5.53 -8.50 -10.21
N GLY A 338 5.56 -8.95 -8.95
CA GLY A 338 5.13 -10.29 -8.58
C GLY A 338 6.00 -11.40 -9.18
N MET A 339 5.39 -12.35 -9.87
CA MET A 339 6.10 -13.50 -10.46
C MET A 339 6.97 -13.14 -11.67
N GLY A 340 6.68 -12.02 -12.34
CA GLY A 340 7.28 -11.67 -13.63
C GLY A 340 8.24 -10.49 -13.57
N PHE A 341 9.21 -10.47 -14.48
CA PHE A 341 9.91 -9.23 -14.83
C PHE A 341 8.97 -8.30 -15.61
N VAL A 342 9.11 -6.99 -15.39
CA VAL A 342 8.29 -5.97 -16.06
C VAL A 342 8.49 -5.89 -17.58
N SER A 343 9.53 -6.54 -18.09
CA SER A 343 9.75 -6.74 -19.53
C SER A 343 8.85 -7.83 -20.14
N ASN A 344 8.03 -8.53 -19.33
CA ASN A 344 7.04 -9.48 -19.80
C ASN A 344 5.84 -8.78 -20.48
N LYS A 345 5.22 -9.47 -21.45
CA LYS A 345 4.04 -9.01 -22.19
C LYS A 345 2.85 -8.61 -21.34
N ARG A 346 2.71 -9.17 -20.13
CA ARG A 346 1.66 -8.85 -19.15
C ARG A 346 1.62 -7.36 -18.80
N PHE A 347 2.79 -6.74 -18.66
CA PHE A 347 2.92 -5.38 -18.11
C PHE A 347 2.83 -4.28 -19.18
N GLY A 348 2.55 -4.65 -20.43
CA GLY A 348 2.22 -3.75 -21.52
C GLY A 348 0.75 -3.85 -21.89
N TRP A 349 0.05 -2.71 -21.94
CA TRP A 349 -1.41 -2.67 -21.97
C TRP A 349 -2.06 -3.20 -23.26
N GLU A 350 -1.50 -2.94 -24.46
CA GLU A 350 -2.10 -3.39 -25.74
C GLU A 350 -1.06 -3.77 -26.83
N VAL A 351 -1.54 -4.37 -27.94
CA VAL A 351 -0.80 -4.36 -29.22
C VAL A 351 -0.78 -2.90 -29.70
N PHE A 352 0.38 -2.31 -29.98
CA PHE A 352 0.41 -1.04 -30.70
C PHE A 352 -0.23 -1.23 -32.09
N ARG A 353 -1.47 -0.75 -32.27
CA ARG A 353 -2.24 -0.88 -33.53
C ARG A 353 -2.15 0.37 -34.39
N GLY A 354 -1.33 1.34 -34.00
CA GLY A 354 -1.17 2.61 -34.70
C GLY A 354 -2.30 3.62 -34.44
N ASN A 355 -3.10 3.44 -33.39
CA ASN A 355 -4.07 4.45 -32.97
C ASN A 355 -3.37 5.69 -32.41
N ALA A 356 -3.95 6.88 -32.59
CA ALA A 356 -3.40 8.13 -32.05
C ALA A 356 -3.35 8.18 -30.51
N VAL A 357 -4.08 7.28 -29.84
CA VAL A 357 -4.10 7.10 -28.38
C VAL A 357 -3.11 6.01 -27.93
N ASP A 358 -2.70 5.11 -28.82
CA ASP A 358 -1.65 4.13 -28.53
C ASP A 358 -0.31 4.85 -28.50
N ARG A 359 0.24 5.04 -27.29
CA ARG A 359 1.55 5.69 -27.12
C ARG A 359 2.63 4.60 -27.02
N PRO A 360 3.49 4.37 -28.04
CA PRO A 360 4.74 3.65 -27.78
C PRO A 360 5.48 4.41 -26.69
N TYR A 361 6.16 3.78 -25.71
CA TYR A 361 6.82 4.45 -24.57
C TYR A 361 7.80 5.57 -24.99
N PRO A 362 7.34 6.80 -25.33
CA PRO A 362 8.11 7.71 -26.16
C PRO A 362 9.07 8.53 -25.30
N GLN A 363 8.85 8.47 -23.99
CA GLN A 363 9.59 9.14 -22.95
C GLN A 363 10.62 8.23 -22.29
N LEU A 364 10.75 6.97 -22.70
CA LEU A 364 11.80 6.08 -22.17
C LEU A 364 13.06 6.20 -23.02
N TYR A 365 14.20 6.30 -22.36
CA TYR A 365 15.52 6.46 -22.99
C TYR A 365 16.55 5.55 -22.33
N VAL A 366 17.54 5.07 -23.09
CA VAL A 366 18.75 4.45 -22.55
C VAL A 366 19.91 5.40 -22.78
N GLY A 367 20.42 6.00 -21.70
CA GLY A 367 21.24 7.19 -21.78
C GLY A 367 20.44 8.34 -22.39
N ASP A 368 20.94 8.89 -23.50
CA ASP A 368 20.34 9.98 -24.27
C ASP A 368 19.53 9.50 -25.50
N LYS A 369 19.48 8.19 -25.74
CA LYS A 369 18.81 7.61 -26.93
C LYS A 369 17.41 7.11 -26.59
N PRO A 370 16.39 7.41 -27.42
CA PRO A 370 15.06 6.86 -27.24
C PRO A 370 15.10 5.32 -27.17
N PHE A 371 14.37 4.74 -26.23
CA PHE A 371 14.15 3.31 -26.17
C PHE A 371 13.17 2.91 -27.28
N MET A 372 13.72 2.29 -28.33
CA MET A 372 12.93 1.70 -29.40
C MET A 372 12.95 0.19 -29.24
N PRO A 373 11.83 -0.45 -28.85
CA PRO A 373 11.80 -1.90 -28.71
C PRO A 373 12.10 -2.57 -30.06
N LYS A 374 13.10 -3.45 -30.08
CA LYS A 374 13.49 -4.17 -31.30
C LYS A 374 12.58 -5.37 -31.49
N MET A 375 11.84 -5.40 -32.61
CA MET A 375 11.08 -6.58 -32.99
C MET A 375 12.02 -7.80 -33.14
N PRO A 376 11.62 -8.99 -32.66
CA PRO A 376 12.37 -10.20 -32.92
C PRO A 376 12.49 -10.43 -34.43
N PRO A 377 13.57 -11.07 -34.91
CA PRO A 377 13.80 -11.29 -36.33
C PRO A 377 12.76 -12.20 -37.00
N TYR A 378 11.94 -12.91 -36.20
CA TYR A 378 10.85 -13.76 -36.66
C TYR A 378 9.51 -13.04 -36.51
N ARG A 379 8.79 -12.85 -37.63
CA ARG A 379 7.38 -12.43 -37.64
C ARG A 379 6.50 -13.67 -37.45
N PHE A 380 5.71 -13.69 -36.39
CA PHE A 380 4.69 -14.72 -36.18
C PHE A 380 3.38 -14.28 -36.89
N GLN A 381 2.28 -15.04 -36.74
CA GLN A 381 0.97 -14.61 -37.23
C GLN A 381 0.62 -13.20 -36.70
N PHE A 382 -0.15 -12.41 -37.47
CA PHE A 382 -0.47 -10.99 -37.23
C PHE A 382 -0.87 -10.62 -35.78
N HIS A 383 -1.40 -11.56 -35.01
CA HIS A 383 -1.81 -11.41 -33.61
C HIS A 383 -0.67 -11.54 -32.57
N VAL A 384 0.55 -11.85 -33.01
CA VAL A 384 1.75 -11.99 -32.16
C VAL A 384 2.78 -10.89 -32.44
N ASP A 385 2.51 -10.00 -33.40
CA ASP A 385 3.37 -8.88 -33.75
C ASP A 385 3.33 -7.81 -32.64
N GLY A 386 4.39 -7.75 -31.84
CA GLY A 386 4.62 -6.69 -30.86
C GLY A 386 5.62 -7.08 -29.78
N VAL A 387 6.59 -6.20 -29.52
CA VAL A 387 7.37 -6.22 -28.28
C VAL A 387 6.55 -5.50 -27.22
N ARG A 388 6.33 -6.17 -26.09
CA ARG A 388 5.61 -5.62 -24.93
C ARG A 388 6.49 -5.73 -23.69
N GLY A 389 6.15 -4.97 -22.65
CA GLY A 389 6.93 -4.83 -21.42
C GLY A 389 7.82 -3.58 -21.43
N VAL A 390 8.28 -3.16 -20.26
CA VAL A 390 9.18 -2.01 -20.11
C VAL A 390 10.63 -2.45 -19.89
N PRO A 391 11.62 -1.62 -20.23
CA PRO A 391 13.02 -1.88 -19.92
C PRO A 391 13.27 -2.04 -18.41
N LEU A 392 14.27 -2.86 -18.10
CA LEU A 392 14.77 -3.03 -16.75
C LEU A 392 15.63 -1.83 -16.32
N ILE A 393 15.66 -1.57 -15.02
CA ILE A 393 16.42 -0.52 -14.37
C ILE A 393 17.81 -1.03 -13.99
N ALA A 394 17.89 -2.24 -13.46
CA ALA A 394 19.12 -2.85 -12.97
C ALA A 394 19.76 -3.75 -14.04
N ALA A 395 21.04 -3.51 -14.32
CA ALA A 395 21.90 -4.37 -15.11
C ALA A 395 22.47 -5.54 -14.28
N ASN A 396 22.56 -5.37 -12.95
CA ASN A 396 22.99 -6.40 -11.99
C ASN A 396 21.79 -6.96 -11.22
N GLN A 397 21.06 -7.89 -11.84
CA GLN A 397 20.02 -8.63 -11.12
C GLN A 397 20.58 -9.39 -9.92
N ASN A 398 19.74 -9.69 -8.94
CA ASN A 398 20.16 -10.36 -7.71
C ASN A 398 20.77 -11.74 -8.04
N PRO A 399 22.08 -11.97 -7.77
CA PRO A 399 22.71 -13.25 -8.09
C PRO A 399 22.16 -14.41 -7.27
N ASN A 400 21.56 -14.13 -6.11
CA ASN A 400 20.95 -15.13 -5.23
C ASN A 400 19.49 -15.45 -5.60
N GLY A 401 18.98 -14.85 -6.67
CA GLY A 401 17.60 -15.02 -7.12
C GLY A 401 16.61 -14.13 -6.37
N TYR A 402 15.35 -14.19 -6.82
CA TYR A 402 14.23 -13.44 -6.24
C TYR A 402 13.22 -14.40 -5.63
N ILE A 403 12.63 -14.03 -4.51
CA ILE A 403 11.44 -14.72 -4.02
C ILE A 403 10.25 -14.42 -4.95
N ASN A 404 9.30 -15.34 -5.01
CA ASN A 404 8.02 -15.13 -5.69
C ASN A 404 6.91 -14.98 -4.64
N PRO A 405 5.85 -14.22 -4.96
CA PRO A 405 4.68 -14.19 -4.10
C PRO A 405 4.05 -15.58 -4.03
N VAL A 406 3.49 -15.91 -2.87
CA VAL A 406 2.69 -17.13 -2.66
C VAL A 406 1.26 -16.95 -3.21
N LEU A 407 0.82 -15.71 -3.38
CA LEU A 407 -0.46 -15.35 -3.99
C LEU A 407 -0.30 -14.04 -4.78
N GLU A 408 -0.81 -14.03 -6.02
CA GLU A 408 -1.20 -12.82 -6.74
C GLU A 408 -2.71 -12.78 -6.78
N TRP A 409 -3.30 -11.64 -6.41
CA TRP A 409 -4.74 -11.51 -6.23
C TRP A 409 -5.44 -10.91 -7.44
N ASP A 410 -5.51 -9.57 -7.48
CA ASP A 410 -6.02 -8.79 -8.58
C ASP A 410 -5.27 -7.46 -8.64
N THR A 411 -5.50 -6.66 -9.66
CA THR A 411 -4.81 -5.39 -9.90
C THR A 411 -5.63 -4.23 -9.34
N ASN A 412 -4.95 -3.24 -8.74
CA ASN A 412 -5.57 -2.03 -8.20
C ASN A 412 -6.60 -2.30 -7.08
N ASN A 413 -6.36 -3.34 -6.30
CA ASN A 413 -7.30 -3.83 -5.32
C ASN A 413 -6.58 -4.31 -4.04
N PRO A 414 -6.02 -3.37 -3.27
CA PRO A 414 -5.08 -3.62 -2.18
C PRO A 414 -5.51 -4.72 -1.22
N ILE A 415 -4.60 -5.64 -0.93
CA ILE A 415 -4.66 -6.46 0.28
C ILE A 415 -3.89 -5.68 1.33
N ASP A 416 -4.58 -4.93 2.17
CA ASP A 416 -3.91 -4.05 3.13
C ASP A 416 -3.46 -4.83 4.37
N GLY A 417 -4.27 -4.80 5.43
CA GLY A 417 -3.92 -5.47 6.67
C GLY A 417 -4.16 -6.99 6.62
N ILE A 418 -3.14 -7.74 7.03
CA ILE A 418 -3.20 -9.20 7.19
C ILE A 418 -3.05 -9.62 8.66
N ALA A 419 -3.62 -10.77 9.01
CA ALA A 419 -3.40 -11.40 10.31
C ALA A 419 -3.54 -12.92 10.23
N TRP A 420 -2.72 -13.62 11.00
CA TRP A 420 -2.87 -15.05 11.23
C TRP A 420 -3.94 -15.29 12.27
N SER A 421 -4.85 -16.22 12.00
CA SER A 421 -5.75 -16.73 13.03
C SER A 421 -4.98 -17.52 14.07
N VAL A 422 -5.50 -17.45 15.29
CA VAL A 422 -5.01 -18.24 16.42
C VAL A 422 -5.94 -19.43 16.65
N ARG A 423 -5.56 -20.29 17.60
CA ARG A 423 -6.36 -21.46 17.99
C ARG A 423 -7.75 -21.03 18.47
N GLY A 424 -8.79 -21.65 17.94
CA GLY A 424 -10.17 -21.49 18.41
C GLY A 424 -11.10 -20.75 17.43
N PHE A 425 -10.56 -20.21 16.32
CA PHE A 425 -11.35 -19.51 15.31
C PHE A 425 -12.04 -20.45 14.31
N GLY A 426 -11.83 -21.77 14.41
CA GLY A 426 -12.36 -22.76 13.46
C GLY A 426 -11.57 -22.83 12.14
N ALA A 427 -10.51 -22.04 12.02
CA ALA A 427 -9.57 -22.05 10.91
C ALA A 427 -8.19 -21.69 11.46
N ASP A 428 -7.63 -22.54 12.33
CA ASP A 428 -6.41 -22.23 13.08
C ASP A 428 -5.18 -22.09 12.15
N ASN A 429 -4.26 -21.18 12.50
CA ASN A 429 -3.00 -20.94 11.78
C ASN A 429 -3.19 -20.62 10.28
N THR A 430 -4.31 -19.99 9.95
CA THR A 430 -4.69 -19.60 8.60
C THR A 430 -4.50 -18.10 8.46
N LEU A 431 -4.00 -17.65 7.30
CA LEU A 431 -3.80 -16.23 7.06
C LEU A 431 -5.08 -15.62 6.51
N PHE A 432 -5.43 -14.44 7.01
CA PHE A 432 -6.53 -13.62 6.52
C PHE A 432 -6.01 -12.27 6.04
N GLY A 433 -6.66 -11.69 5.03
CA GLY A 433 -6.31 -10.38 4.49
C GLY A 433 -7.55 -9.52 4.25
N ALA A 434 -7.48 -8.26 4.65
CA ALA A 434 -8.51 -7.26 4.34
C ALA A 434 -8.25 -6.69 2.96
N VAL A 435 -9.25 -6.72 2.08
CA VAL A 435 -9.16 -6.15 0.75
C VAL A 435 -9.98 -4.87 0.69
N TYR A 436 -9.28 -3.75 0.50
CA TYR A 436 -9.87 -2.42 0.53
C TYR A 436 -10.85 -2.17 -0.62
N GLY A 437 -10.63 -2.78 -1.79
CA GLY A 437 -11.44 -2.54 -2.97
C GLY A 437 -10.85 -1.46 -3.88
N ILE A 438 -11.44 -1.34 -5.07
CA ILE A 438 -10.98 -0.42 -6.12
C ILE A 438 -11.41 1.03 -5.83
N LEU A 439 -10.50 1.99 -5.93
CA LEU A 439 -10.79 3.44 -5.80
C LEU A 439 -10.82 4.19 -7.13
N ASP A 440 -10.02 3.77 -8.12
CA ASP A 440 -9.84 4.44 -9.41
C ASP A 440 -10.06 3.48 -10.59
N THR A 441 -10.25 4.04 -11.78
CA THR A 441 -10.45 3.42 -13.10
C THR A 441 -9.18 2.84 -13.77
N GLY A 442 -8.11 2.58 -13.02
CA GLY A 442 -6.96 1.78 -13.52
C GLY A 442 -7.39 0.34 -13.88
N PRO A 443 -6.72 -0.35 -14.82
CA PRO A 443 -7.38 -1.33 -15.68
C PRO A 443 -8.01 -2.50 -14.94
N GLU A 444 -9.28 -2.71 -15.29
CA GLU A 444 -9.97 -3.97 -15.56
C GLU A 444 -9.64 -5.14 -14.64
N SER A 445 -10.07 -5.01 -13.39
CA SER A 445 -10.70 -6.21 -12.87
C SER A 445 -11.92 -6.56 -13.74
N LEU A 446 -11.87 -7.73 -14.37
CA LEU A 446 -12.95 -8.22 -15.23
C LEU A 446 -14.26 -8.39 -14.47
N ILE A 447 -14.21 -8.54 -13.14
CA ILE A 447 -15.39 -8.68 -12.26
C ILE A 447 -15.08 -8.00 -10.93
N PRO A 448 -15.62 -6.79 -10.64
CA PRO A 448 -15.39 -6.11 -9.36
C PRO A 448 -16.04 -6.88 -8.22
N THR A 449 -15.27 -7.72 -7.51
CA THR A 449 -15.77 -8.60 -6.43
C THR A 449 -15.49 -8.09 -5.01
N TRP A 450 -15.05 -6.83 -4.86
CA TRP A 450 -14.48 -6.26 -3.63
C TRP A 450 -15.26 -5.05 -3.15
N PRO A 451 -15.28 -4.74 -1.85
CA PRO A 451 -14.43 -5.23 -0.76
C PRO A 451 -14.69 -6.69 -0.32
N VAL A 452 -13.69 -7.32 0.31
CA VAL A 452 -13.79 -8.67 0.89
C VAL A 452 -12.76 -8.87 1.99
N VAL A 453 -13.02 -9.79 2.92
CA VAL A 453 -11.97 -10.44 3.72
C VAL A 453 -11.60 -11.76 3.06
N LEU A 454 -10.32 -11.96 2.77
CA LEU A 454 -9.78 -13.20 2.24
C LEU A 454 -9.40 -14.16 3.35
N ARG A 455 -9.66 -15.44 3.10
CA ARG A 455 -9.01 -16.55 3.78
C ARG A 455 -8.00 -17.18 2.83
N ILE A 456 -6.77 -17.36 3.29
CA ILE A 456 -5.65 -17.89 2.53
C ILE A 456 -5.14 -19.16 3.21
N ASP A 457 -5.43 -20.30 2.60
CA ASP A 457 -5.05 -21.63 3.06
C ASP A 457 -3.79 -22.11 2.33
N PHE A 458 -2.83 -22.62 3.09
CA PHE A 458 -1.62 -23.23 2.55
C PHE A 458 -1.80 -24.76 2.52
N LEU A 459 -1.91 -25.32 1.32
CA LEU A 459 -2.21 -26.72 1.09
C LEU A 459 -0.96 -27.60 1.27
N GLU A 460 -1.19 -28.82 1.75
CA GLU A 460 -0.17 -29.87 1.86
C GLU A 460 -0.35 -30.92 0.76
N PRO A 461 0.72 -31.39 0.10
CA PRO A 461 2.13 -31.04 0.35
C PRO A 461 2.57 -29.71 -0.28
N THR A 462 1.80 -29.15 -1.22
CA THR A 462 2.10 -27.85 -1.86
C THR A 462 0.83 -27.18 -2.38
N GLY A 463 0.77 -25.85 -2.30
CA GLY A 463 -0.24 -25.02 -2.96
C GLY A 463 -0.78 -23.93 -2.05
N VAL A 464 -1.40 -22.92 -2.67
CA VAL A 464 -2.11 -21.87 -1.95
C VAL A 464 -3.51 -21.80 -2.52
N LYS A 465 -4.51 -21.82 -1.64
CA LYS A 465 -5.91 -21.62 -1.98
C LYS A 465 -6.38 -20.37 -1.26
N TRP A 466 -7.15 -19.55 -1.97
CA TRP A 466 -7.87 -18.44 -1.36
C TRP A 466 -9.37 -18.64 -1.47
N SER A 467 -10.13 -17.97 -0.59
CA SER A 467 -11.59 -17.88 -0.67
C SER A 467 -12.08 -16.56 -0.07
N GLN A 468 -13.26 -16.11 -0.51
CA GLN A 468 -13.97 -15.01 0.13
C GLN A 468 -14.50 -15.49 1.49
N PHE A 469 -13.93 -14.97 2.57
CA PHE A 469 -14.33 -15.32 3.94
C PHE A 469 -15.45 -14.42 4.47
N ALA A 470 -15.40 -13.12 4.18
CA ALA A 470 -16.47 -12.20 4.51
C ALA A 470 -16.69 -11.22 3.38
N HIS A 471 -17.89 -11.15 2.84
CA HIS A 471 -18.21 -10.28 1.71
C HIS A 471 -19.65 -9.81 1.77
N ASN A 472 -19.98 -8.77 1.00
CA ASN A 472 -21.37 -8.33 0.89
C ASN A 472 -22.23 -9.30 0.06
N ILE A 473 -23.55 -9.19 0.20
CA ILE A 473 -24.53 -10.00 -0.57
C ILE A 473 -24.28 -9.88 -2.09
N GLU A 474 -24.20 -8.65 -2.59
CA GLU A 474 -23.74 -8.37 -3.96
C GLU A 474 -22.26 -8.00 -3.94
N PRO A 475 -21.50 -8.28 -5.00
CA PRO A 475 -20.11 -7.85 -5.09
C PRO A 475 -20.02 -6.31 -5.20
N GLY A 476 -19.02 -5.68 -4.58
CA GLY A 476 -18.85 -4.23 -4.60
C GLY A 476 -18.99 -3.56 -3.22
N PRO A 477 -18.46 -2.32 -3.05
CA PRO A 477 -18.62 -1.57 -1.81
C PRO A 477 -20.10 -1.34 -1.54
N ASN A 478 -20.49 -1.45 -0.28
CA ASN A 478 -21.88 -1.59 0.07
C ASN A 478 -22.72 -0.33 -0.24
N ALA A 479 -22.12 0.85 -0.21
CA ALA A 479 -22.74 2.12 -0.57
C ALA A 479 -23.27 2.17 -2.02
N TYR A 480 -22.73 1.34 -2.91
CA TYR A 480 -23.15 1.24 -4.32
C TYR A 480 -24.20 0.15 -4.56
N GLN A 481 -24.56 -0.63 -3.54
CA GLN A 481 -25.56 -1.68 -3.68
C GLN A 481 -26.99 -1.13 -3.68
N LYS A 482 -27.91 -1.99 -4.10
CA LYS A 482 -29.37 -1.75 -3.97
C LYS A 482 -29.71 -1.45 -2.51
N SER A 483 -30.72 -0.61 -2.32
CA SER A 483 -31.15 -0.09 -1.01
C SER A 483 -31.31 -1.17 0.07
N GLU A 484 -31.89 -2.31 -0.29
CA GLU A 484 -32.19 -3.44 0.59
C GLU A 484 -30.96 -4.23 1.02
N ASN A 485 -29.82 -4.04 0.35
CA ASN A 485 -28.55 -4.68 0.64
C ASN A 485 -27.58 -3.78 1.41
N ARG A 486 -27.96 -2.52 1.69
CA ARG A 486 -27.07 -1.53 2.32
C ARG A 486 -26.86 -1.75 3.82
N GLY A 487 -25.72 -1.28 4.35
CA GLY A 487 -25.23 -1.45 5.72
C GLY A 487 -24.10 -2.49 5.89
N GLY A 488 -23.53 -3.05 4.84
CA GLY A 488 -22.44 -4.05 4.87
C GLY A 488 -21.02 -3.46 4.87
N LEU A 489 -20.05 -4.22 4.36
CA LEU A 489 -18.64 -3.83 4.23
C LEU A 489 -18.46 -2.72 3.17
N GLU A 490 -17.66 -1.71 3.47
CA GLU A 490 -17.33 -0.64 2.52
C GLU A 490 -15.90 -0.77 2.00
N ARG A 491 -14.93 -0.69 2.91
CA ARG A 491 -13.49 -0.61 2.63
C ARG A 491 -12.67 -1.26 3.77
N PRO A 492 -12.71 -2.60 3.91
CA PRO A 492 -11.91 -3.34 4.87
C PRO A 492 -10.41 -3.06 4.67
N ASN A 493 -9.77 -2.51 5.69
CA ASN A 493 -8.36 -2.12 5.62
C ASN A 493 -7.48 -2.98 6.53
N LYS A 494 -8.04 -3.60 7.58
CA LYS A 494 -7.29 -4.49 8.49
C LYS A 494 -8.17 -5.60 9.04
N VAL A 495 -7.60 -6.79 9.19
CA VAL A 495 -8.11 -7.82 10.10
C VAL A 495 -7.16 -8.01 11.27
N ILE A 496 -7.70 -8.24 12.46
CA ILE A 496 -6.92 -8.57 13.66
C ILE A 496 -7.75 -9.45 14.58
N PHE A 497 -7.12 -10.33 15.36
CA PHE A 497 -7.82 -11.25 16.25
C PHE A 497 -7.84 -10.74 17.70
N ALA A 498 -8.97 -10.92 18.36
CA ALA A 498 -9.10 -10.73 19.80
C ALA A 498 -8.34 -11.82 20.57
N ASN A 499 -7.99 -11.52 21.82
CA ASN A 499 -7.29 -12.46 22.70
C ASN A 499 -8.11 -13.71 23.07
N ASP A 500 -9.43 -13.70 22.82
CA ASP A 500 -10.29 -14.88 23.00
C ASP A 500 -10.01 -15.99 21.99
N GLY A 501 -9.28 -15.68 20.91
CA GLY A 501 -8.97 -16.56 19.80
C GLY A 501 -10.18 -16.99 18.95
N ARG A 502 -11.34 -16.40 19.18
CA ARG A 502 -12.62 -16.74 18.52
C ARG A 502 -13.22 -15.58 17.75
N THR A 503 -12.75 -14.36 17.98
CA THR A 503 -13.28 -13.15 17.36
C THR A 503 -12.23 -12.48 16.50
N MET A 504 -12.57 -12.26 15.23
CA MET A 504 -11.85 -11.37 14.33
C MET A 504 -12.51 -10.00 14.35
N TYR A 505 -11.72 -8.95 14.50
CA TYR A 505 -12.10 -7.59 14.18
C TYR A 505 -11.76 -7.29 12.72
N VAL A 506 -12.71 -6.72 11.98
CA VAL A 506 -12.48 -6.16 10.64
C VAL A 506 -12.60 -4.65 10.75
N VAL A 507 -11.50 -3.95 10.48
CA VAL A 507 -11.43 -2.49 10.44
C VAL A 507 -11.89 -2.05 9.06
N ASP A 508 -13.02 -1.36 9.00
CA ASP A 508 -13.63 -0.89 7.76
C ASP A 508 -13.58 0.64 7.71
N TYR A 509 -12.82 1.15 6.73
CA TYR A 509 -12.55 2.59 6.56
C TYR A 509 -13.82 3.41 6.38
N GLY A 510 -14.89 2.79 5.85
CA GLY A 510 -16.17 3.43 5.60
C GLY A 510 -16.37 3.85 4.15
N GLU A 511 -17.41 4.63 3.93
CA GLU A 511 -17.93 4.95 2.60
C GLU A 511 -17.05 5.97 1.87
N VAL A 512 -16.66 5.61 0.64
CA VAL A 512 -15.94 6.49 -0.28
C VAL A 512 -16.62 6.46 -1.65
N PHE A 513 -17.12 7.63 -2.05
CA PHE A 513 -17.67 7.84 -3.39
C PHE A 513 -16.61 8.40 -4.34
N ALA A 514 -16.66 8.03 -5.62
CA ALA A 514 -15.78 8.56 -6.65
C ALA A 514 -16.59 9.14 -7.81
N ASP A 515 -16.26 10.37 -8.22
CA ASP A 515 -16.76 11.05 -9.42
C ASP A 515 -15.70 12.03 -9.90
N PHE A 516 -14.97 11.64 -10.95
CA PHE A 516 -13.87 12.43 -11.52
C PHE A 516 -14.32 13.72 -12.23
N TYR A 517 -15.63 13.96 -12.34
CA TYR A 517 -16.17 15.24 -12.81
C TYR A 517 -16.48 16.23 -11.67
N LYS A 518 -16.20 15.86 -10.42
CA LYS A 518 -16.36 16.69 -9.22
C LYS A 518 -15.02 17.07 -8.60
N ALA A 519 -15.04 18.13 -7.79
CA ALA A 519 -13.91 18.55 -6.97
C ALA A 519 -14.34 18.61 -5.49
N PRO A 520 -13.69 17.86 -4.58
CA PRO A 520 -12.72 16.79 -4.86
C PRO A 520 -13.32 15.63 -5.66
N SER A 521 -12.49 14.83 -6.36
CA SER A 521 -12.97 13.67 -7.13
C SER A 521 -13.50 12.54 -6.25
N PHE A 522 -13.09 12.51 -4.98
CA PHE A 522 -13.55 11.55 -4.00
C PHE A 522 -14.36 12.24 -2.91
N TYR A 523 -15.34 11.52 -2.36
CA TYR A 523 -16.09 11.95 -1.20
C TYR A 523 -16.09 10.87 -0.13
N THR A 524 -15.27 11.07 0.89
CA THR A 524 -15.26 10.29 2.13
C THR A 524 -16.40 10.75 3.03
N VAL A 525 -17.31 9.84 3.38
CA VAL A 525 -18.47 10.17 4.23
C VAL A 525 -18.06 10.14 5.70
N PRO A 526 -18.20 11.24 6.46
CA PRO A 526 -17.90 11.25 7.88
C PRO A 526 -18.72 10.23 8.66
N LYS A 527 -18.14 9.67 9.72
CA LYS A 527 -18.77 8.74 10.65
C LYS A 527 -19.33 7.47 10.01
N SER A 528 -18.86 7.11 8.82
CA SER A 528 -19.26 5.88 8.11
C SER A 528 -18.42 4.66 8.46
N GLY A 529 -17.26 4.85 9.10
CA GLY A 529 -16.34 3.77 9.46
C GLY A 529 -16.89 2.86 10.57
N VAL A 530 -16.58 1.57 10.46
CA VAL A 530 -17.10 0.51 11.34
C VAL A 530 -15.96 -0.44 11.74
N ILE A 531 -15.99 -0.90 12.98
CA ILE A 531 -15.25 -2.08 13.42
C ILE A 531 -16.26 -3.22 13.51
N TRP A 532 -16.17 -4.16 12.58
CA TRP A 532 -17.00 -5.37 12.58
C TRP A 532 -16.38 -6.44 13.46
N THR A 533 -17.22 -7.31 14.04
CA THR A 533 -16.78 -8.58 14.62
C THR A 533 -17.24 -9.72 13.76
N ILE A 534 -16.38 -10.72 13.58
CA ILE A 534 -16.75 -12.03 13.06
C ILE A 534 -16.31 -13.05 14.10
N SER A 535 -17.27 -13.67 14.77
CA SER A 535 -17.02 -14.61 15.86
C SER A 535 -17.37 -16.04 15.45
N TYR A 536 -16.47 -16.99 15.73
CA TYR A 536 -16.73 -18.42 15.51
C TYR A 536 -17.63 -18.99 16.61
N GLU A 537 -18.79 -19.52 16.24
CA GLU A 537 -19.81 -20.11 17.14
C GLU A 537 -19.75 -21.64 17.22
N GLY A 538 -18.84 -22.28 16.50
CA GLY A 538 -18.68 -23.73 16.53
C GLY A 538 -18.19 -24.30 17.88
N PRO A 539 -18.03 -25.63 17.98
CA PRO A 539 -17.59 -26.31 19.20
C PRO A 539 -16.25 -25.74 19.69
N ARG A 540 -16.11 -25.55 21.01
CA ARG A 540 -14.82 -25.19 21.60
C ARG A 540 -13.84 -26.36 21.42
N ALA A 541 -12.63 -26.08 20.96
CA ALA A 541 -11.56 -27.07 20.96
C ALA A 541 -11.33 -27.57 22.40
N THR A 542 -11.41 -28.88 22.60
CA THR A 542 -11.02 -29.53 23.87
C THR A 542 -9.50 -29.55 23.96
N HIS A 543 -8.97 -29.13 25.10
CA HIS A 543 -7.53 -28.94 25.37
C HIS A 543 -6.63 -30.12 25.05
#